data_AF-U3A7A8-F1
#
_entry.id   AF-U3A7A8-F1
#
_cell.length_a   1.000
_cell.length_b   1.000
_cell.length_c   1.000
_cell.angle_alpha   90.00
_cell.angle_beta   90.00
_cell.angle_gamma   90.00
#
_symmetry.space_group_name_H-M   'P 1'
#
loop_
_entity.id
_entity.type
_entity.pdbx_description
1 polymer ?
#
loop_
_entity_poly.entity_id
_entity_poly.type
_entity_poly.pdbx_seq_one_letter_code
_entity_poly.pdbx_strand_id
1 'polypeptide(L)'
;MPEVLNSKSDAFYICVDSSGVELRFDRQTSELTTIVVTKPAFYEGSLNLLTKRIQVRNALGLPSNERPEKSIPVLGKVGAMDEYIDERGFSTQVVYRVGTDDVERVHYQRK
;
A
#
# COMPACT_ATOMS: atom_id res chain seq x y z
N MET A 1 18.44 -8.71 11.79
CA MET A 1 18.09 -7.63 12.71
C MET A 1 17.13 -6.70 11.97
N PRO A 2 15.93 -6.41 12.50
CA PRO A 2 15.03 -5.42 11.89
C PRO A 2 15.75 -4.08 11.72
N GLU A 3 15.55 -3.40 10.60
CA GLU A 3 16.20 -2.13 10.34
C GLU A 3 15.29 -0.98 10.77
N VAL A 4 15.64 -0.32 11.86
CA VAL A 4 14.88 0.84 12.36
C VAL A 4 15.36 2.09 11.63
N LEU A 5 14.70 2.41 10.53
CA LEU A 5 15.09 3.53 9.66
C LEU A 5 14.48 4.88 10.09
N ASN A 6 13.53 4.90 11.03
CA ASN A 6 13.06 6.14 11.67
C ASN A 6 12.73 5.92 13.16
N SER A 7 13.57 6.46 14.04
CA SER A 7 13.41 6.34 15.49
C SER A 7 12.17 7.02 16.07
N LYS A 8 11.54 7.92 15.30
CA LYS A 8 10.29 8.63 15.65
C LYS A 8 9.03 7.95 15.11
N SER A 9 9.16 6.86 14.35
CA SER A 9 8.00 6.10 13.88
C SER A 9 7.58 5.09 14.95
N ASP A 10 6.28 4.97 15.16
CA ASP A 10 5.69 3.90 15.98
C ASP A 10 5.75 2.54 15.26
N ALA A 11 6.08 2.53 13.96
CA ALA A 11 6.37 1.33 13.20
C ALA A 11 7.88 1.17 12.99
N PHE A 12 8.36 -0.07 13.02
CA PHE A 12 9.64 -0.42 12.40
C PHE A 12 9.38 -1.38 11.24
N TYR A 13 10.29 -1.40 10.27
CA TYR A 13 10.11 -2.22 9.07
C TYR A 13 11.26 -3.19 8.87
N ILE A 14 10.94 -4.28 8.18
CA ILE A 14 11.90 -5.27 7.73
C ILE A 14 11.83 -5.26 6.20
N CYS A 15 12.84 -4.66 5.57
CA CYS A 15 13.04 -4.80 4.13
C CYS A 15 13.60 -6.19 3.87
N VAL A 16 12.77 -7.07 3.31
CA VAL A 16 13.21 -8.38 2.86
C VAL A 16 13.35 -8.31 1.34
N ASP A 17 14.59 -8.07 0.91
CA ASP A 17 15.14 -8.28 -0.43
C ASP A 17 14.61 -7.45 -1.64
N SER A 18 15.15 -7.79 -2.82
CA SER A 18 14.81 -7.23 -4.14
C SER A 18 13.41 -7.60 -4.67
N SER A 19 12.60 -8.36 -3.92
CA SER A 19 11.25 -8.83 -4.28
C SER A 19 10.23 -7.71 -4.27
N GLY A 20 10.51 -6.59 -3.60
CA GLY A 20 9.60 -5.46 -3.52
C GLY A 20 8.45 -5.66 -2.52
N VAL A 21 8.64 -6.52 -1.52
CA VAL A 21 7.73 -6.69 -0.38
C VAL A 21 8.37 -6.10 0.88
N GLU A 22 7.63 -5.23 1.57
CA GLU A 22 8.02 -4.60 2.83
C GLU A 22 7.02 -4.99 3.92
N LEU A 23 7.52 -5.47 5.05
CA LEU A 23 6.72 -5.82 6.22
C LEU A 23 6.89 -4.77 7.32
N ARG A 24 5.78 -4.22 7.79
CA ARG A 24 5.74 -3.20 8.86
C ARG A 24 5.13 -3.76 10.12
N PHE A 25 5.82 -3.58 11.22
CA PHE A 25 5.42 -4.05 12.53
C PHE A 25 5.22 -2.88 13.48
N ASP A 26 4.22 -2.97 14.33
CA ASP A 26 4.11 -2.09 15.49
C ASP A 26 5.32 -2.29 16.40
N ARG A 27 5.93 -1.19 16.84
CA ARG A 27 7.17 -1.24 17.61
C ARG A 27 6.97 -1.76 19.03
N GLN A 28 5.81 -1.52 19.63
CA GLN A 28 5.53 -1.86 21.02
C GLN A 28 5.08 -3.31 21.15
N THR A 29 4.21 -3.76 20.25
CA THR A 29 3.62 -5.11 20.29
C THR A 29 4.36 -6.11 19.41
N SER A 30 5.18 -5.64 18.46
CA SER A 30 5.79 -6.47 17.41
C SER A 30 4.77 -7.16 16.50
N GLU A 31 3.53 -6.70 16.46
CA GLU A 31 2.50 -7.24 15.58
C GLU A 31 2.63 -6.68 14.17
N LEU A 32 2.40 -7.52 13.15
CA LEU A 32 2.38 -7.12 11.74
C LEU A 32 1.16 -6.22 11.48
N THR A 33 1.38 -4.98 11.08
CA THR A 33 0.32 -4.01 10.83
C THR A 33 0.08 -3.76 9.34
N THR A 34 1.12 -3.87 8.52
CA THR A 34 1.01 -3.59 7.08
C THR A 34 2.01 -4.41 6.27
N ILE A 35 1.55 -4.89 5.12
CA ILE A 35 2.39 -5.45 4.05
C ILE A 35 2.31 -4.48 2.87
N VAL A 36 3.44 -3.95 2.43
CA VAL A 36 3.55 -3.08 1.26
C VAL A 36 4.20 -3.84 0.13
N VAL A 37 3.55 -3.89 -1.03
CA VAL A 37 4.03 -4.62 -2.21
C VAL A 37 4.15 -3.65 -3.38
N THR A 38 5.30 -3.65 -4.05
CA THR A 38 5.63 -2.74 -5.17
C THR A 38 5.72 -3.46 -6.51
N LYS A 39 5.83 -4.79 -6.51
CA LYS A 39 5.92 -5.60 -7.73
C LYS A 39 4.58 -6.32 -7.99
N PRO A 40 3.97 -6.12 -9.17
CA PRO A 40 2.66 -6.70 -9.48
C PRO A 40 2.56 -8.23 -9.39
N ALA A 41 3.68 -8.94 -9.57
CA ALA A 41 3.75 -10.39 -9.44
C ALA A 41 3.51 -10.91 -8.01
N PHE A 42 3.54 -10.03 -7.01
CA PHE A 42 3.30 -10.37 -5.61
C PHE A 42 2.00 -9.77 -5.07
N TYR A 43 1.17 -9.16 -5.92
CA TYR A 43 -0.15 -8.71 -5.51
C TYR A 43 -1.05 -9.92 -5.26
N GLU A 44 -1.84 -9.84 -4.18
CA GLU A 44 -2.73 -10.90 -3.73
C GLU A 44 -4.02 -10.95 -4.57
N GLY A 45 -4.53 -12.17 -4.78
CA GLY A 45 -5.85 -12.42 -5.33
C GLY A 45 -6.11 -11.78 -6.71
N SER A 46 -7.25 -11.09 -6.82
CA SER A 46 -7.70 -10.44 -8.06
C SER A 46 -6.81 -9.29 -8.54
N LEU A 47 -5.85 -8.85 -7.73
CA LEU A 47 -4.90 -7.79 -8.10
C LEU A 47 -3.66 -8.31 -8.82
N ASN A 48 -3.46 -9.63 -8.90
CA ASN A 48 -2.25 -10.22 -9.48
C ASN A 48 -1.96 -9.67 -10.89
N LEU A 49 -0.74 -9.17 -11.09
CA LEU A 49 -0.23 -8.55 -12.33
C LEU A 49 -0.96 -7.28 -12.81
N LEU A 50 -1.90 -6.73 -12.04
CA LEU A 50 -2.58 -5.50 -12.43
C LEU A 50 -1.66 -4.30 -12.26
N THR A 51 -1.64 -3.42 -13.27
CA THR A 51 -0.70 -2.28 -13.33
C THR A 51 -1.39 -0.94 -13.57
N LYS A 52 -2.68 -0.93 -13.86
CA LYS A 52 -3.45 0.29 -14.15
C LYS A 52 -4.70 0.40 -13.27
N ARG A 53 -5.06 1.61 -12.86
CA ARG A 53 -6.27 1.93 -12.08
C ARG A 53 -7.55 1.34 -12.68
N ILE A 54 -7.71 1.41 -14.00
CA ILE A 54 -8.88 0.85 -14.66
C ILE A 54 -8.98 -0.67 -14.50
N GLN A 55 -7.84 -1.38 -14.52
CA GLN A 55 -7.83 -2.83 -14.31
C GLN A 55 -8.22 -3.16 -12.87
N VAL A 56 -7.68 -2.41 -11.91
CA VAL A 56 -8.00 -2.55 -10.48
C VAL A 56 -9.50 -2.37 -10.24
N ARG A 57 -10.10 -1.31 -10.79
CA ARG A 57 -11.54 -1.04 -10.65
C ARG A 57 -12.41 -2.09 -11.35
N ASN A 58 -11.96 -2.63 -12.48
CA ASN A 58 -12.67 -3.74 -13.12
C ASN A 58 -12.62 -5.03 -12.30
N ALA A 59 -11.53 -5.26 -11.56
CA ALA A 59 -11.33 -6.46 -10.76
C ALA A 59 -11.98 -6.39 -9.38
N LEU A 60 -11.92 -5.23 -8.71
CA LEU A 60 -12.39 -5.04 -7.34
C LEU A 60 -13.68 -4.23 -7.22
N GLY A 61 -14.15 -3.64 -8.32
CA GLY A 61 -15.29 -2.73 -8.31
C GLY A 61 -14.92 -1.33 -7.82
N LEU A 62 -15.93 -0.62 -7.31
CA LEU A 62 -15.76 0.74 -6.79
C LEU A 62 -15.10 0.70 -5.41
N PRO A 63 -14.10 1.56 -5.16
CA PRO A 63 -13.46 1.65 -3.85
C PRO A 63 -14.40 2.22 -2.80
N SER A 64 -14.20 1.79 -1.55
CA SER A 64 -14.91 2.33 -0.37
C SER A 64 -14.50 3.78 -0.09
N ASN A 65 -13.29 4.16 -0.48
CA ASN A 65 -12.78 5.52 -0.34
C ASN A 65 -11.78 5.85 -1.46
N GLU A 66 -11.85 7.07 -1.97
CA GLU A 66 -10.97 7.58 -3.02
C GLU A 66 -10.25 8.82 -2.53
N ARG A 67 -8.93 8.84 -2.72
CA ARG A 67 -8.12 10.03 -2.51
C ARG A 67 -7.54 10.47 -3.84
N PRO A 68 -7.91 11.66 -4.36
CA PRO A 68 -7.27 12.20 -5.54
C PRO A 68 -5.79 12.50 -5.28
N GLU A 69 -5.01 12.62 -6.36
CA GLU A 69 -3.68 13.20 -6.27
C GLU A 69 -3.76 14.56 -5.59
N LYS A 70 -2.83 14.83 -4.67
CA LYS A 70 -2.78 16.11 -3.97
C LYS A 70 -1.34 16.50 -3.65
N SER A 71 -1.14 17.81 -3.53
CA SER A 71 0.11 18.36 -2.99
C SER A 71 -0.01 18.49 -1.48
N ILE A 72 0.97 17.94 -0.76
CA ILE A 72 1.07 18.09 0.69
C ILE A 72 2.26 18.99 0.99
N PRO A 73 2.08 20.07 1.78
CA PRO A 73 3.22 20.88 2.22
C PRO A 73 4.32 20.00 2.83
N VAL A 74 5.58 20.29 2.51
CA VAL A 74 6.78 19.54 2.97
C VAL A 74 6.99 18.16 2.31
N LEU A 75 5.93 17.42 1.96
CA LEU A 75 6.05 16.08 1.36
C LEU A 75 5.97 16.06 -0.17
N GLY A 76 5.59 17.18 -0.80
CA GLY A 76 5.48 17.29 -2.25
C GLY A 76 4.17 16.69 -2.79
N LYS A 77 4.21 16.20 -4.04
CA LYS A 77 3.05 15.57 -4.68
C LYS A 77 2.90 14.13 -4.21
N VAL A 78 1.68 13.76 -3.83
CA VAL A 78 1.31 12.40 -3.47
C VAL A 78 0.26 11.92 -4.46
N GLY A 79 0.53 10.79 -5.12
CA GLY A 79 -0.35 10.22 -6.13
C GLY A 79 -1.71 9.82 -5.57
N ALA A 80 -2.66 9.52 -6.46
CA ALA A 80 -4.00 9.11 -6.06
C ALA A 80 -3.97 7.78 -5.29
N MET A 81 -5.03 7.47 -4.56
CA MET A 81 -5.19 6.20 -3.86
C MET A 81 -6.65 5.77 -3.84
N ASP A 82 -6.89 4.48 -4.09
CA ASP A 82 -8.19 3.83 -3.93
C ASP A 82 -8.08 2.85 -2.74
N GLU A 83 -9.05 2.88 -1.81
CA GLU A 83 -9.13 2.00 -0.65
C GLU A 83 -10.35 1.09 -0.74
N TYR A 84 -10.14 -0.20 -0.50
CA TYR A 84 -11.14 -1.26 -0.46
C TYR A 84 -11.12 -1.91 0.93
N ILE A 85 -12.28 -2.02 1.58
CA ILE A 85 -12.39 -2.63 2.92
C ILE A 85 -13.24 -3.89 2.80
N ASP A 86 -12.72 -5.02 3.26
CA ASP A 86 -13.48 -6.28 3.30
C ASP A 86 -14.30 -6.40 4.60
N GLU A 87 -15.23 -7.36 4.64
CA GLU A 87 -16.12 -7.60 5.79
C GLU A 87 -15.37 -8.00 7.07
N ARG A 88 -14.11 -8.41 6.95
CA ARG A 88 -13.25 -8.83 8.06
C ARG A 88 -12.43 -7.67 8.62
N GLY A 89 -12.55 -6.46 8.05
CA GLY A 89 -11.83 -5.27 8.48
C GLY A 89 -10.42 -5.16 7.89
N PHE A 90 -10.08 -5.92 6.86
CA PHE A 90 -8.84 -5.72 6.11
C PHE A 90 -9.02 -4.65 5.05
N SER A 91 -8.10 -3.69 5.04
CA SER A 91 -8.02 -2.61 4.07
C SER A 91 -6.93 -2.93 3.04
N THR A 92 -7.32 -2.88 1.76
CA THR A 92 -6.41 -2.89 0.62
C THR A 92 -6.36 -1.49 0.03
N GLN A 93 -5.20 -0.84 0.09
CA GLN A 93 -4.98 0.48 -0.50
C GLN A 93 -4.09 0.36 -1.73
N VAL A 94 -4.60 0.81 -2.87
CA VAL A 94 -3.85 0.85 -4.14
C VAL A 94 -3.39 2.28 -4.35
N VAL A 95 -2.08 2.50 -4.37
CA VAL A 95 -1.47 3.82 -4.57
C VAL A 95 -1.00 3.93 -6.00
N TYR A 96 -1.36 5.02 -6.66
CA TYR A 96 -1.01 5.30 -8.04
C TYR A 96 0.15 6.28 -8.14
N ARG A 97 1.00 6.11 -9.16
CA ARG A 97 2.13 6.99 -9.42
C ARG A 97 1.63 8.37 -9.85
N VAL A 98 2.22 9.41 -9.27
CA VAL A 98 1.91 10.83 -9.55
C VAL A 98 1.85 11.11 -11.07
N GLY A 99 0.78 11.79 -11.50
CA GLY A 99 0.54 12.17 -12.89
C GLY A 99 0.10 11.02 -13.80
N THR A 100 -0.14 9.83 -13.25
CA THR A 100 -0.52 8.64 -14.01
C THR A 100 -1.59 7.82 -13.28
N ASP A 101 -2.17 6.86 -13.98
CA ASP A 101 -3.03 5.82 -13.39
C ASP A 101 -2.27 4.50 -13.16
N ASP A 102 -0.94 4.56 -13.12
CA ASP A 102 -0.09 3.37 -12.95
C ASP A 102 -0.04 3.00 -11.47
N VAL A 103 -0.28 1.72 -11.16
CA VAL A 103 -0.15 1.21 -9.80
C VAL A 103 1.32 1.30 -9.40
N GLU A 104 1.59 2.08 -8.35
CA GLU A 104 2.93 2.24 -7.78
C GLU A 104 3.19 1.18 -6.70
N ARG A 105 2.20 0.94 -5.84
CA ARG A 105 2.27 -0.02 -4.73
C ARG A 105 0.89 -0.36 -4.19
N VAL A 106 0.79 -1.49 -3.50
CA VAL A 106 -0.41 -1.94 -2.79
C VAL A 106 -0.07 -2.12 -1.32
N HIS A 107 -0.92 -1.63 -0.42
CA HIS A 107 -0.83 -1.86 1.02
C HIS A 107 -1.96 -2.79 1.45
N TYR A 108 -1.60 -3.86 2.15
CA TYR A 108 -2.53 -4.74 2.85
C TYR A 108 -2.38 -4.49 4.35
N GLN A 109 -3.45 -4.04 5.00
CA GLN A 109 -3.40 -3.64 6.41
C GLN A 109 -4.69 -4.01 7.13
N ARG A 110 -4.58 -4.20 8.44
CA ARG A 110 -5.74 -4.40 9.31
C ARG A 110 -6.21 -3.04 9.84
N LYS A 111 -7.52 -2.78 9.80
CA LYS A 111 -8.13 -1.52 10.28
C LYS A 111 -8.74 -1.69 11.66
#